data_AF-A0A529KR81-F1
#
_entry.id   AF-A0A529KR81-F1
#
_cell.length_a   1.000
_cell.length_b   1.000
_cell.length_c   1.000
_cell.angle_alpha   90.00
_cell.angle_beta   90.00
_cell.angle_gamma   90.00
#
_symmetry.space_group_name_H-M   'P 1'
#
loop_
_entity.id
_entity.type
_entity.pdbx_description
1 polymer ?
#
loop_
_entity_poly.entity_id
_entity_poly.type
_entity_poly.pdbx_seq_one_letter_code
_entity_poly.pdbx_strand_id
1 'polypeptide(L)'
;MTALAGTVFGTIGALAAFPLRLAAREVERQQGQLRRGVNRRTTHVVFGRTLLAKAGDAEIERRVAAERATGRKLISENGFLRLLGLMKPPEASAMSLQSLLDQSRLAASDLDLLSLFDAFEHDCEPYSFRDLILARKYAGLVAGGASWGAIARSVHRSGPVASLTAKSLNVGSQRGRADAIYLDGGQSELDGQLLFDLGSPDDDTLEELFADAEAAEEAERHEQAAALYQRCLAIDPTDAIAAFNRANCLRASGHAAEAAHD
;
A
#
# COMPACT_ATOMS: atom_id res chain seq x y z
N MET A 1 40.29 14.49 6.03
CA MET A 1 39.04 14.94 6.67
C MET A 1 37.92 14.11 6.09
N THR A 2 37.16 13.38 6.92
CA THR A 2 36.00 12.62 6.45
C THR A 2 34.93 13.58 5.93
N ALA A 3 34.24 13.20 4.85
CA ALA A 3 33.21 14.04 4.21
C ALA A 3 32.05 14.44 5.15
N LEU A 4 31.91 13.74 6.28
CA LEU A 4 30.84 13.92 7.27
C LEU A 4 31.29 14.65 8.55
N ALA A 5 32.56 15.07 8.64
CA ALA A 5 33.06 15.72 9.84
C ALA A 5 32.22 16.98 10.18
N GLY A 6 31.65 17.01 11.38
CA GLY A 6 30.82 18.13 11.86
C GLY A 6 29.37 18.14 11.36
N THR A 7 28.93 17.18 10.54
CA THR A 7 27.50 17.07 10.18
C THR A 7 26.66 16.51 11.32
N VAL A 8 25.48 17.08 11.52
CA VAL A 8 24.50 16.64 12.52
C VAL A 8 23.25 16.15 11.81
N PHE A 9 23.06 14.83 11.82
CA PHE A 9 21.91 14.15 11.28
C PHE A 9 20.81 14.01 12.33
N GLY A 10 19.58 14.35 11.95
CA GLY A 10 18.37 14.02 12.70
C GLY A 10 17.50 13.06 11.91
N THR A 11 16.94 12.04 12.55
CA THR A 11 16.05 11.08 11.88
C THR A 11 14.59 11.35 12.17
N ILE A 12 13.75 11.34 11.13
CA ILE A 12 12.29 11.31 11.24
C ILE A 12 11.82 9.93 10.75
N GLY A 13 11.14 9.19 11.63
CA GLY A 13 10.93 7.75 11.42
C GLY A 13 12.18 6.93 11.76
N ALA A 14 11.98 5.64 12.01
CA ALA A 14 13.09 4.70 12.13
C ALA A 14 13.55 4.23 10.74
N LEU A 15 14.84 3.88 10.63
CA LEU A 15 15.38 3.30 9.41
C LEU A 15 14.87 1.86 9.26
N ALA A 16 14.48 1.45 8.05
CA ALA A 16 14.01 0.10 7.75
C ALA A 16 15.15 -0.84 7.33
N ALA A 17 16.11 -0.36 6.54
CA ALA A 17 17.22 -1.16 5.99
C ALA A 17 18.37 -1.38 6.97
N PHE A 18 18.50 -0.53 8.01
CA PHE A 18 19.68 -0.56 8.85
C PHE A 18 19.40 -0.13 10.31
N PRO A 19 19.87 -0.87 11.33
CA PRO A 19 19.64 -0.49 12.72
C PRO A 19 20.26 0.87 13.08
N LEU A 20 19.44 1.77 13.63
CA LEU A 20 19.88 3.14 13.98
C LEU A 20 21.11 3.18 14.90
N ARG A 21 21.25 2.21 15.82
CA ARG A 21 22.41 2.11 16.72
C ARG A 21 23.72 1.90 15.96
N LEU A 22 23.69 1.08 14.91
CA LEU A 22 24.88 0.83 14.08
C LEU A 22 25.16 2.03 13.19
N ALA A 23 24.11 2.68 12.64
CA ALA A 23 24.28 3.92 11.90
C ALA A 23 24.91 5.03 12.74
N ALA A 24 24.49 5.17 14.02
CA ALA A 24 25.05 6.16 14.93
C ALA A 24 26.55 5.94 15.17
N ARG A 25 26.96 4.69 15.39
CA ARG A 25 28.38 4.32 15.53
C ARG A 25 29.19 4.66 14.28
N GLU A 26 28.63 4.43 13.10
CA GLU A 26 29.31 4.73 11.84
C GLU A 26 29.42 6.25 11.61
N VAL A 27 28.37 7.01 11.93
CA VAL A 27 28.41 8.49 11.89
C VAL A 27 29.46 9.03 12.85
N GLU A 28 29.54 8.51 14.09
CA GLU A 28 30.55 8.90 15.09
C GLU A 28 31.97 8.57 14.61
N ARG A 29 32.18 7.38 14.02
CA ARG A 29 33.46 6.97 13.42
C ARG A 29 33.93 7.97 12.36
N GLN A 30 33.01 8.58 11.63
CA GLN A 30 33.27 9.59 10.60
C GLN A 30 33.23 11.05 11.11
N GLN A 31 33.24 11.25 12.44
CA GLN A 31 33.25 12.55 13.13
C GLN A 31 31.95 13.38 12.94
N GLY A 32 30.83 12.73 12.65
CA GLY A 32 29.49 13.33 12.64
C GLY A 32 28.72 13.05 13.94
N GLN A 33 27.45 13.49 13.99
CA GLN A 33 26.50 13.14 15.05
C GLN A 33 25.17 12.68 14.46
N LEU A 34 24.62 11.58 14.96
CA LEU A 34 23.27 11.09 14.61
C LEU A 34 22.36 11.14 15.82
N ARG A 35 21.16 11.69 15.66
CA ARG A 35 20.16 11.76 16.72
C ARG A 35 18.78 11.35 16.24
N ARG A 36 17.96 10.84 17.16
CA ARG A 36 16.53 10.68 16.93
C ARG A 36 15.85 12.05 17.00
N GLY A 37 15.00 12.34 16.02
CA GLY A 37 14.33 13.62 15.90
C GLY A 37 15.27 14.72 15.42
N VAL A 38 14.70 15.93 15.34
CA VAL A 38 15.34 17.08 14.72
C VAL A 38 15.40 18.23 15.73
N ASN A 39 16.53 18.93 15.80
CA ASN A 39 16.72 20.09 16.67
C ASN A 39 17.39 21.25 15.92
N ARG A 40 17.66 22.35 16.63
CA ARG A 40 18.27 23.57 16.05
C ARG A 40 19.67 23.37 15.45
N ARG A 41 20.40 22.32 15.85
CA ARG A 41 21.74 22.00 15.35
C ARG A 41 21.71 21.01 14.18
N THR A 42 20.56 20.40 13.89
CA THR A 42 20.43 19.45 12.78
C THR A 42 20.62 20.15 11.45
N THR A 43 21.59 19.69 10.67
CA THR A 43 21.88 20.18 9.31
C THR A 43 21.25 19.30 8.24
N HIS A 44 21.15 18.00 8.51
CA HIS A 44 20.59 17.01 7.60
C HIS A 44 19.49 16.21 8.27
N VAL A 45 18.37 16.01 7.57
CA VAL A 45 17.23 15.23 8.06
C VAL A 45 17.08 13.97 7.22
N VAL A 46 17.18 12.82 7.87
CA VAL A 46 17.00 11.52 7.24
C VAL A 46 15.56 11.07 7.46
N PHE A 47 14.84 10.82 6.38
CA PHE A 47 13.50 10.25 6.44
C PHE A 47 13.60 8.73 6.40
N GLY A 48 13.35 8.08 7.53
CA GLY A 48 13.34 6.63 7.63
C GLY A 48 12.05 6.05 7.05
N ARG A 49 12.17 4.95 6.28
CA ARG A 49 11.04 4.36 5.54
C ARG A 49 9.93 3.83 6.44
N THR A 50 10.21 3.52 7.71
CA THR A 50 9.16 3.11 8.66
C THR A 50 8.13 4.21 8.92
N LEU A 51 8.42 5.47 8.56
CA LEU A 51 7.44 6.56 8.65
C LEU A 51 6.22 6.30 7.76
N LEU A 52 6.41 5.68 6.58
CA LEU A 52 5.33 5.38 5.63
C LEU A 52 4.24 4.48 6.22
N ALA A 53 4.59 3.63 7.19
CA ALA A 53 3.65 2.74 7.87
C ALA A 53 2.96 3.40 9.08
N LYS A 54 3.45 4.54 9.55
CA LYS A 54 3.00 5.18 10.80
C LYS A 54 2.25 6.50 10.59
N ALA A 55 2.45 7.15 9.43
CA ALA A 55 1.88 8.43 9.11
C ALA A 55 1.17 8.38 7.75
N GLY A 56 0.08 9.14 7.63
CA GLY A 56 -0.62 9.35 6.36
C GLY A 56 0.11 10.35 5.46
N ASP A 57 -0.20 10.34 4.17
CA ASP A 57 0.51 11.11 3.14
C ASP A 57 0.55 12.61 3.46
N ALA A 58 -0.60 13.21 3.81
CA ALA A 58 -0.71 14.62 4.17
C ALA A 58 0.10 15.01 5.43
N GLU A 59 0.29 14.09 6.38
CA GLU A 59 1.12 14.35 7.55
C GLU A 59 2.60 14.37 7.17
N ILE A 60 3.02 13.42 6.33
CA ILE A 60 4.40 13.35 5.83
C ILE A 60 4.71 14.58 4.99
N GLU A 61 3.83 14.98 4.08
CA GLU A 61 3.96 16.18 3.25
C GLU A 61 4.16 17.44 4.11
N ARG A 62 3.29 17.65 5.13
CA ARG A 62 3.44 18.78 6.07
C ARG A 62 4.79 18.75 6.78
N ARG A 63 5.25 17.56 7.18
CA ARG A 63 6.55 17.43 7.84
C ARG A 63 7.69 17.76 6.90
N VAL A 64 7.69 17.22 5.69
CA VAL A 64 8.69 17.47 4.66
C VAL A 64 8.76 18.97 4.35
N ALA A 65 7.60 19.62 4.15
CA ALA A 65 7.52 21.05 3.90
C ALA A 65 8.09 21.88 5.06
N ALA A 66 7.76 21.54 6.30
CA ALA A 66 8.28 22.23 7.48
C ALA A 66 9.81 22.12 7.59
N GLU A 67 10.37 20.94 7.36
CA GLU A 67 11.82 20.73 7.41
C GLU A 67 12.55 21.46 6.26
N ARG A 68 11.98 21.46 5.04
CA ARG A 68 12.52 22.24 3.92
C ARG A 68 12.49 23.75 4.19
N ALA A 69 11.41 24.25 4.76
CA ALA A 69 11.27 25.68 5.10
C ALA A 69 12.34 26.15 6.11
N THR A 70 12.86 25.25 6.95
CA THR A 70 13.98 25.55 7.85
C THR A 70 15.36 25.53 7.17
N GLY A 71 15.43 25.24 5.87
CA GLY A 71 16.67 25.19 5.09
C GLY A 71 17.53 23.94 5.33
N ARG A 72 16.96 22.89 5.93
CA ARG A 72 17.66 21.63 6.19
C ARG A 72 17.76 20.79 4.92
N LYS A 73 18.87 20.09 4.74
CA LYS A 73 19.03 19.13 3.64
C LYS A 73 18.29 17.84 3.99
N LEU A 74 17.30 17.49 3.18
CA LEU A 74 16.57 16.24 3.34
C LEU A 74 17.31 15.12 2.60
N ILE A 75 17.34 13.93 3.19
CA ILE A 75 18.01 12.76 2.63
C ILE A 75 17.10 11.55 2.80
N SER A 76 17.05 10.70 1.77
CA SER A 76 16.42 9.39 1.87
C SER A 76 17.22 8.45 2.78
N GLU A 77 16.64 7.31 3.10
CA GLU A 77 17.30 6.29 3.89
C GLU A 77 18.49 5.68 3.13
N ASN A 78 18.32 5.32 1.85
CA ASN A 78 19.44 4.80 1.06
C ASN A 78 20.50 5.86 0.78
N GLY A 79 20.11 7.11 0.54
CA GLY A 79 21.04 8.24 0.40
C GLY A 79 21.92 8.40 1.63
N PHE A 80 21.33 8.30 2.83
CA PHE A 80 22.07 8.31 4.08
C PHE A 80 23.04 7.13 4.20
N LEU A 81 22.61 5.90 3.87
CA LEU A 81 23.49 4.73 3.90
C LEU A 81 24.65 4.83 2.89
N ARG A 82 24.43 5.43 1.71
CA ARG A 82 25.47 5.70 0.72
C ARG A 82 26.48 6.73 1.23
N LEU A 83 26.03 7.80 1.89
CA LEU A 83 26.91 8.77 2.53
C LEU A 83 27.81 8.12 3.60
N LEU A 84 27.31 7.10 4.28
CA LEU A 84 28.09 6.31 5.25
C LEU A 84 29.00 5.26 4.61
N GLY A 85 28.91 5.03 3.30
CA GLY A 85 29.62 3.94 2.63
C GLY A 85 29.08 2.54 2.97
N LEU A 86 27.86 2.45 3.52
CA LEU A 86 27.20 1.20 3.90
C LEU A 86 26.36 0.59 2.78
N MET A 87 26.18 1.33 1.68
CA MET A 87 25.45 0.89 0.49
C MET A 87 26.23 1.26 -0.76
N LYS A 88 26.24 0.37 -1.75
CA LYS A 88 26.90 0.63 -3.04
C LYS A 88 26.20 1.81 -3.73
N PRO A 89 26.96 2.78 -4.29
CA PRO A 89 26.35 3.80 -5.13
C PRO A 89 25.71 3.16 -6.36
N PRO A 90 24.61 3.74 -6.87
CA PRO A 90 23.97 3.26 -8.09
C PRO A 90 24.88 3.51 -9.30
N GLU A 91 24.53 2.91 -10.45
CA GLU A 91 25.31 3.06 -11.67
C GLU A 91 25.40 4.53 -12.13
N ALA A 92 26.54 4.87 -12.75
CA ALA A 92 26.80 6.22 -13.23
C ALA A 92 25.69 6.66 -14.20
N SER A 93 25.16 7.85 -13.97
CA SER A 93 23.99 8.38 -14.64
C SER A 93 24.16 9.88 -14.91
N ALA A 94 23.40 10.42 -15.86
CA ALA A 94 23.55 11.80 -16.32
C ALA A 94 22.21 12.53 -16.55
N MET A 95 21.08 11.91 -16.25
CA MET A 95 19.78 12.56 -16.45
C MET A 95 19.51 13.55 -15.33
N SER A 96 19.18 14.79 -15.69
CA SER A 96 18.81 15.81 -14.71
C SER A 96 17.40 15.61 -14.16
N LEU A 97 17.11 16.20 -13.01
CA LEU A 97 15.75 16.24 -12.47
C LEU A 97 14.76 16.84 -13.47
N GLN A 98 15.14 17.96 -14.12
CA GLN A 98 14.28 18.61 -15.09
C GLN A 98 13.95 17.70 -16.28
N SER A 99 14.96 17.02 -16.82
CA SER A 99 14.78 16.08 -17.94
C SER A 99 13.89 14.90 -17.57
N LEU A 100 14.01 14.40 -16.32
CA LEU A 100 13.16 13.34 -15.80
C LEU A 100 11.69 13.79 -15.69
N LEU A 101 11.43 14.99 -15.18
CA LEU A 101 10.09 15.57 -15.06
C LEU A 101 9.44 15.76 -16.44
N ASP A 102 10.16 16.39 -17.36
CA ASP A 102 9.68 16.68 -18.72
C ASP A 102 9.28 15.40 -19.47
N GLN A 103 10.01 14.30 -19.25
CA GLN A 103 9.82 13.04 -19.97
C GLN A 103 8.90 12.04 -19.26
N SER A 104 8.61 12.20 -17.97
CA SER A 104 7.81 11.25 -17.19
C SER A 104 6.36 11.67 -17.01
N ARG A 105 6.08 12.98 -17.06
CA ARG A 105 4.78 13.57 -16.69
C ARG A 105 4.37 13.34 -15.22
N LEU A 106 5.31 12.91 -14.37
CA LEU A 106 5.08 12.81 -12.94
C LEU A 106 5.15 14.22 -12.31
N ALA A 107 4.25 14.54 -11.39
CA ALA A 107 4.28 15.82 -10.70
C ALA A 107 5.58 15.96 -9.88
N ALA A 108 6.16 17.16 -9.86
CA ALA A 108 7.40 17.41 -9.14
C ALA A 108 7.31 17.12 -7.64
N SER A 109 6.14 17.38 -7.01
CA SER A 109 5.88 17.04 -5.62
C SER A 109 5.91 15.53 -5.36
N ASP A 110 5.31 14.75 -6.25
CA ASP A 110 5.26 13.29 -6.13
C ASP A 110 6.63 12.69 -6.35
N LEU A 111 7.36 13.16 -7.37
CA LEU A 111 8.73 12.74 -7.64
C LEU A 111 9.63 13.02 -6.43
N ASP A 112 9.57 14.22 -5.87
CA ASP A 112 10.35 14.61 -4.70
C ASP A 112 10.10 13.68 -3.50
N LEU A 113 8.85 13.32 -3.24
CA LEU A 113 8.48 12.43 -2.13
C LEU A 113 8.88 10.97 -2.43
N LEU A 114 8.64 10.50 -3.65
CA LEU A 114 9.03 9.17 -4.10
C LEU A 114 10.56 8.97 -4.04
N SER A 115 11.35 9.97 -4.44
CA SER A 115 12.82 9.97 -4.28
C SER A 115 13.24 9.98 -2.80
N LEU A 116 12.61 10.82 -1.98
CA LEU A 116 12.90 10.89 -0.54
C LEU A 116 12.62 9.56 0.20
N PHE A 117 11.70 8.75 -0.33
CA PHE A 117 11.37 7.44 0.20
C PHE A 117 11.91 6.29 -0.67
N ASP A 118 12.99 6.50 -1.41
CA ASP A 118 13.74 5.44 -2.09
C ASP A 118 12.91 4.60 -3.09
N ALA A 119 11.92 5.21 -3.76
CA ALA A 119 11.13 4.54 -4.81
C ALA A 119 11.86 4.48 -6.17
N PHE A 120 13.05 5.06 -6.25
CA PHE A 120 13.94 5.10 -7.42
C PHE A 120 15.30 4.47 -7.09
N GLU A 121 16.07 4.13 -8.12
CA GLU A 121 17.45 3.67 -7.94
C GLU A 121 18.32 4.78 -7.36
N HIS A 122 18.12 6.02 -7.84
CA HIS A 122 18.80 7.23 -7.37
C HIS A 122 17.88 8.06 -6.47
N ASP A 123 18.35 8.44 -5.29
CA ASP A 123 17.59 9.26 -4.32
C ASP A 123 17.62 10.76 -4.63
N CYS A 124 18.52 11.17 -5.52
CA CYS A 124 18.65 12.52 -6.02
C CYS A 124 19.28 12.52 -7.42
N GLU A 125 19.27 13.68 -8.08
CA GLU A 125 20.00 13.88 -9.34
C GLU A 125 21.50 13.53 -9.19
N PRO A 126 22.14 12.90 -10.20
CA PRO A 126 21.59 12.49 -11.49
C PRO A 126 20.81 11.18 -11.47
N TYR A 127 19.71 11.13 -12.24
CA TYR A 127 18.85 9.96 -12.38
C TYR A 127 19.25 9.09 -13.58
N SER A 128 18.86 7.82 -13.53
CA SER A 128 19.11 6.83 -14.57
C SER A 128 17.95 6.71 -15.57
N PHE A 129 18.18 5.98 -16.68
CA PHE A 129 17.10 5.62 -17.60
C PHE A 129 16.06 4.69 -16.94
N ARG A 130 16.48 3.86 -15.98
CA ARG A 130 15.54 3.02 -15.20
C ARG A 130 14.62 3.89 -14.34
N ASP A 131 15.14 4.97 -13.75
CA ASP A 131 14.31 5.91 -13.00
C ASP A 131 13.30 6.61 -13.90
N LEU A 132 13.64 6.91 -15.15
CA LEU A 132 12.65 7.41 -16.12
C LEU A 132 11.55 6.40 -16.43
N ILE A 133 11.88 5.11 -16.58
CA ILE A 133 10.86 4.05 -16.75
C ILE A 133 9.96 3.98 -15.51
N LEU A 134 10.54 4.01 -14.32
CA LEU A 134 9.78 4.00 -13.06
C LEU A 134 8.90 5.24 -12.94
N ALA A 135 9.42 6.43 -13.23
CA ALA A 135 8.68 7.68 -13.14
C ALA A 135 7.47 7.70 -14.08
N ARG A 136 7.61 7.16 -15.31
CA ARG A 136 6.47 6.99 -16.23
C ARG A 136 5.43 6.00 -15.71
N LYS A 137 5.87 4.88 -15.13
CA LYS A 137 4.95 3.92 -14.50
C LYS A 137 4.20 4.57 -13.33
N TYR A 138 4.92 5.26 -12.44
CA TYR A 138 4.33 5.95 -11.30
C TYR A 138 3.36 7.06 -11.75
N ALA A 139 3.67 7.82 -12.80
CA ALA A 139 2.74 8.79 -13.37
C ALA A 139 1.44 8.14 -13.86
N GLY A 140 1.52 6.96 -14.48
CA GLY A 140 0.35 6.17 -14.85
C GLY A 140 -0.47 5.70 -13.64
N LEU A 141 0.19 5.25 -12.57
CA LEU A 141 -0.49 4.85 -11.33
C LEU A 141 -1.20 6.04 -10.66
N VAL A 142 -0.54 7.20 -10.59
CA VAL A 142 -1.14 8.42 -10.04
C VAL A 142 -2.33 8.87 -10.88
N ALA A 143 -2.21 8.83 -12.22
CA ALA A 143 -3.33 9.13 -13.11
C ALA A 143 -4.51 8.18 -12.96
N GLY A 144 -4.27 6.94 -12.55
CA GLY A 144 -5.30 5.95 -12.22
C GLY A 144 -5.82 6.03 -10.77
N GLY A 145 -5.37 6.99 -9.97
CA GLY A 145 -5.91 7.26 -8.62
C GLY A 145 -5.03 6.82 -7.45
N ALA A 146 -3.84 6.26 -7.69
CA ALA A 146 -2.92 5.93 -6.60
C ALA A 146 -2.30 7.20 -6.00
N SER A 147 -2.13 7.23 -4.68
CA SER A 147 -1.31 8.27 -4.04
C SER A 147 0.18 7.93 -4.15
N TRP A 148 1.05 8.95 -4.08
CA TRP A 148 2.50 8.73 -4.00
C TRP A 148 2.87 7.84 -2.80
N GLY A 149 2.16 7.96 -1.68
CA GLY A 149 2.39 7.17 -0.48
C GLY A 149 1.99 5.71 -0.66
N ALA A 150 0.90 5.43 -1.39
CA ALA A 150 0.52 4.06 -1.76
C ALA A 150 1.59 3.41 -2.64
N ILE A 151 2.14 4.15 -3.61
CA ILE A 151 3.27 3.69 -4.44
C ILE A 151 4.50 3.41 -3.56
N ALA A 152 4.95 4.39 -2.76
CA ALA A 152 6.12 4.26 -1.89
C ALA A 152 6.00 3.08 -0.92
N ARG A 153 4.83 2.85 -0.31
CA ARG A 153 4.60 1.69 0.58
C ARG A 153 4.69 0.36 -0.17
N SER A 154 4.28 0.32 -1.43
CA SER A 154 4.16 -0.92 -2.21
C SER A 154 5.51 -1.33 -2.82
N VAL A 155 6.30 -0.38 -3.33
CA VAL A 155 7.59 -0.68 -3.98
C VAL A 155 8.58 -1.39 -3.03
N HIS A 156 8.57 -1.03 -1.74
CA HIS A 156 9.45 -1.64 -0.74
C HIS A 156 9.09 -3.08 -0.35
N ARG A 157 7.91 -3.57 -0.75
CA ARG A 157 7.52 -4.97 -0.50
C ARG A 157 7.94 -5.94 -1.63
N SER A 158 8.43 -5.41 -2.74
CA SER A 158 8.57 -6.15 -4.01
C SER A 158 10.00 -6.59 -4.38
N GLY A 159 10.97 -6.29 -3.51
CA GLY A 159 12.39 -6.45 -3.76
C GLY A 159 13.07 -5.15 -4.25
N PRO A 160 14.21 -5.25 -4.95
CA PRO A 160 14.93 -4.08 -5.46
C PRO A 160 14.06 -3.28 -6.45
N VAL A 161 13.99 -1.96 -6.26
CA VAL A 161 13.19 -1.05 -7.10
C VAL A 161 13.53 -1.15 -8.60
N ALA A 162 14.79 -1.44 -8.94
CA ALA A 162 15.19 -1.64 -10.33
C ALA A 162 14.43 -2.79 -11.02
N SER A 163 14.05 -3.84 -10.28
CA SER A 163 13.28 -4.97 -10.82
C SER A 163 11.87 -4.60 -11.27
N LEU A 164 11.29 -3.52 -10.71
CA LEU A 164 9.95 -3.04 -11.06
C LEU A 164 9.85 -2.53 -12.49
N THR A 165 10.96 -2.14 -13.11
CA THR A 165 10.99 -1.76 -14.53
C THR A 165 10.47 -2.87 -15.44
N ALA A 166 10.70 -4.13 -15.08
CA ALA A 166 10.25 -5.30 -15.83
C ALA A 166 8.83 -5.78 -15.45
N LYS A 167 8.23 -5.25 -14.37
CA LYS A 167 6.91 -5.68 -13.89
C LYS A 167 5.79 -4.80 -14.44
N SER A 168 4.63 -5.40 -14.71
CA SER A 168 3.40 -4.67 -15.04
C SER A 168 2.73 -4.19 -13.76
N LEU A 169 2.65 -2.87 -13.55
CA LEU A 169 2.06 -2.27 -12.36
C LEU A 169 0.69 -1.69 -12.71
N ASN A 170 -0.32 -2.00 -11.90
CA ASN A 170 -1.67 -1.47 -12.03
C ASN A 170 -2.14 -0.92 -10.69
N VAL A 171 -2.96 0.12 -10.73
CA VAL A 171 -3.66 0.64 -9.55
C VAL A 171 -5.05 0.04 -9.49
N GLY A 172 -5.44 -0.42 -8.31
CA GLY A 172 -6.70 -1.11 -8.11
C GLY A 172 -6.69 -2.55 -8.65
N SER A 173 -7.60 -3.34 -8.11
CA SER A 173 -7.93 -4.68 -8.59
C SER A 173 -9.43 -4.88 -8.37
N GLN A 174 -10.08 -5.68 -9.20
CA GLN A 174 -11.47 -6.09 -8.97
C GLN A 174 -11.67 -6.73 -7.58
N ARG A 175 -10.61 -7.36 -7.06
CA ARG A 175 -10.61 -8.10 -5.79
C ARG A 175 -9.86 -7.37 -4.67
N GLY A 176 -9.39 -6.15 -4.94
CA GLY A 176 -8.45 -5.43 -4.09
C GLY A 176 -8.89 -4.00 -3.77
N ARG A 177 -8.08 -3.30 -2.98
CA ARG A 177 -8.31 -1.89 -2.68
C ARG A 177 -8.04 -1.04 -3.91
N ALA A 178 -8.91 -0.07 -4.18
CA ALA A 178 -8.82 0.79 -5.35
C ALA A 178 -7.53 1.62 -5.41
N ASP A 179 -6.92 1.95 -4.26
CA ASP A 179 -5.73 2.79 -4.14
C ASP A 179 -4.42 1.99 -4.02
N ALA A 180 -4.49 0.65 -4.00
CA ALA A 180 -3.33 -0.21 -3.88
C ALA A 180 -2.70 -0.56 -5.24
N ILE A 181 -1.42 -0.95 -5.21
CA ILE A 181 -0.66 -1.27 -6.42
C ILE A 181 -0.49 -2.79 -6.56
N TYR A 182 -0.87 -3.29 -7.72
CA TYR A 182 -0.93 -4.70 -8.05
C TYR A 182 -0.07 -5.06 -9.27
N LEU A 183 0.30 -6.34 -9.35
CA LEU A 183 0.97 -6.97 -10.48
C LEU A 183 -0.02 -7.68 -11.40
N ASP A 184 0.39 -7.94 -12.63
CA ASP A 184 -0.26 -8.86 -13.58
C ASP A 184 -1.78 -8.67 -13.73
N GLY A 185 -2.21 -7.41 -13.87
CA GLY A 185 -3.62 -7.08 -14.08
C GLY A 185 -4.49 -7.16 -12.82
N GLY A 186 -3.90 -7.12 -11.62
CA GLY A 186 -4.65 -7.14 -10.36
C GLY A 186 -4.71 -8.50 -9.67
N GLN A 187 -3.92 -9.49 -10.15
CA GLN A 187 -3.94 -10.86 -9.62
C GLN A 187 -3.10 -11.04 -8.35
N SER A 188 -2.09 -10.21 -8.13
CA SER A 188 -1.28 -10.23 -6.93
C SER A 188 -0.88 -8.84 -6.47
N GLU A 189 -0.69 -8.67 -5.17
CA GLU A 189 -0.02 -7.51 -4.61
C GLU A 189 1.48 -7.49 -4.97
N LEU A 190 2.12 -6.33 -4.80
CA LEU A 190 3.53 -6.14 -5.13
C LEU A 190 4.50 -7.02 -4.32
N ASP A 191 4.08 -7.52 -3.16
CA ASP A 191 4.81 -8.52 -2.36
C ASP A 191 4.66 -9.96 -2.86
N GLY A 192 3.85 -10.17 -3.90
CA GLY A 192 3.59 -11.48 -4.48
C GLY A 192 2.42 -12.23 -3.81
N GLN A 193 1.71 -11.61 -2.87
CA GLN A 193 0.50 -12.21 -2.31
C GLN A 193 -0.60 -12.27 -3.38
N LEU A 194 -1.04 -13.47 -3.72
CA LEU A 194 -2.16 -13.70 -4.65
C LEU A 194 -3.49 -13.27 -4.03
N LEU A 195 -4.35 -12.66 -4.84
CA LEU A 195 -5.72 -12.32 -4.47
C LEU A 195 -6.65 -13.44 -4.92
N PHE A 196 -7.17 -14.18 -3.94
CA PHE A 196 -8.18 -15.20 -4.20
C PHE A 196 -9.50 -14.55 -4.60
N ASP A 197 -10.15 -15.16 -5.60
CA ASP A 197 -11.56 -14.91 -5.87
C ASP A 197 -12.35 -15.64 -4.80
N LEU A 198 -12.95 -14.93 -3.85
CA LEU A 198 -13.90 -15.53 -2.92
C LEU A 198 -15.34 -15.50 -3.46
N GLY A 199 -15.53 -15.19 -4.75
CA GLY A 199 -16.83 -15.10 -5.40
C GLY A 199 -17.29 -13.66 -5.56
N SER A 200 -17.98 -13.38 -6.67
CA SER A 200 -18.64 -12.11 -6.92
C SER A 200 -19.86 -11.93 -5.99
N PRO A 201 -20.23 -10.69 -5.63
CA PRO A 201 -21.48 -10.40 -4.95
C PRO A 201 -22.76 -10.68 -5.78
N ASP A 202 -22.61 -11.24 -7.00
CA ASP A 202 -23.72 -11.60 -7.90
C ASP A 202 -24.22 -13.05 -7.72
N ASP A 203 -23.63 -13.85 -6.83
CA ASP A 203 -24.35 -14.98 -6.24
C ASP A 203 -25.20 -14.37 -5.12
N ASP A 204 -26.54 -14.45 -5.19
CA ASP A 204 -27.41 -14.08 -4.06
C ASP A 204 -26.79 -14.73 -2.82
N THR A 205 -26.23 -13.90 -1.94
CA THR A 205 -25.50 -14.45 -0.79
C THR A 205 -26.47 -15.29 0.04
N LEU A 206 -25.99 -16.33 0.71
CA LEU A 206 -26.83 -17.11 1.61
C LEU A 206 -27.57 -16.19 2.58
N GLU A 207 -26.90 -15.12 3.03
CA GLU A 207 -27.45 -14.06 3.86
C GLU A 207 -28.56 -13.24 3.19
N GLU A 208 -28.44 -12.86 1.92
CA GLU A 208 -29.50 -12.15 1.18
C GLU A 208 -30.72 -13.04 0.93
N LEU A 209 -30.50 -14.30 0.55
CA LEU A 209 -31.59 -15.28 0.39
C LEU A 209 -32.34 -15.49 1.70
N PHE A 210 -31.61 -15.53 2.81
CA PHE A 210 -32.20 -15.67 4.15
C PHE A 210 -33.01 -14.43 4.53
N ALA A 211 -32.47 -13.23 4.28
CA ALA A 211 -33.16 -11.97 4.56
C ALA A 211 -34.44 -11.81 3.72
N ASP A 212 -34.42 -12.19 2.44
CA ASP A 212 -35.61 -12.20 1.59
C ASP A 212 -36.66 -13.21 2.08
N ALA A 213 -36.21 -14.36 2.62
CA ALA A 213 -37.09 -15.36 3.21
C ALA A 213 -37.79 -14.83 4.46
N GLU A 214 -37.06 -14.17 5.36
CA GLU A 214 -37.61 -13.50 6.55
C GLU A 214 -38.62 -12.42 6.15
N ALA A 215 -38.28 -11.57 5.18
CA ALA A 215 -39.19 -10.52 4.70
C ALA A 215 -40.48 -11.08 4.06
N ALA A 216 -40.39 -12.23 3.39
CA ALA A 216 -41.57 -12.93 2.86
C ALA A 216 -42.41 -13.57 3.98
N GLU A 217 -41.77 -14.12 5.01
CA GLU A 217 -42.45 -14.66 6.20
C GLU A 217 -43.21 -13.57 6.95
N GLU A 218 -42.57 -12.43 7.24
CA GLU A 218 -43.19 -11.27 7.89
C GLU A 218 -44.38 -10.71 7.10
N ALA A 219 -44.35 -10.84 5.77
CA ALA A 219 -45.44 -10.45 4.89
C ALA A 219 -46.53 -11.53 4.72
N GLU A 220 -46.50 -12.60 5.54
CA GLU A 220 -47.41 -13.76 5.50
C GLU A 220 -47.42 -14.51 4.15
N ARG A 221 -46.38 -14.31 3.32
CA ARG A 221 -46.19 -15.01 2.04
C ARG A 221 -45.45 -16.33 2.26
N HIS A 222 -46.07 -17.18 3.07
CA HIS A 222 -45.44 -18.39 3.62
C HIS A 222 -44.94 -19.39 2.55
N GLU A 223 -45.62 -19.55 1.42
CA GLU A 223 -45.13 -20.41 0.31
C GLU A 223 -43.85 -19.86 -0.32
N GLN A 224 -43.77 -18.54 -0.50
CA GLN A 224 -42.57 -17.86 -1.04
C GLN A 224 -41.40 -17.96 -0.05
N ALA A 225 -41.66 -17.74 1.23
CA ALA A 225 -40.66 -17.87 2.30
C ALA A 225 -40.09 -19.30 2.37
N ALA A 226 -40.96 -20.32 2.32
CA ALA A 226 -40.54 -21.72 2.31
C ALA A 226 -39.65 -22.06 1.09
N ALA A 227 -39.96 -21.51 -0.09
CA ALA A 227 -39.13 -21.69 -1.28
C ALA A 227 -37.76 -21.01 -1.17
N LEU A 228 -37.68 -19.84 -0.52
CA LEU A 228 -36.43 -19.13 -0.28
C LEU A 228 -35.57 -19.84 0.77
N TYR A 229 -36.15 -20.29 1.88
CA TYR A 229 -35.43 -21.12 2.85
C TYR A 229 -34.96 -22.45 2.26
N GLN A 230 -35.71 -23.04 1.32
CA GLN A 230 -35.25 -24.23 0.60
C GLN A 230 -34.01 -23.94 -0.27
N ARG A 231 -33.93 -22.76 -0.89
CA ARG A 231 -32.72 -22.33 -1.61
C ARG A 231 -31.55 -22.14 -0.64
N CYS A 232 -31.79 -21.58 0.55
CA CYS A 232 -30.77 -21.48 1.60
C CYS A 232 -30.21 -22.87 1.97
N LEU A 233 -31.09 -23.84 2.21
CA LEU A 233 -30.70 -25.22 2.56
C LEU A 233 -30.03 -26.00 1.42
N ALA A 234 -30.27 -25.61 0.16
CA ALA A 234 -29.54 -26.16 -0.97
C ALA A 234 -28.08 -25.70 -1.01
N ILE A 235 -27.79 -24.51 -0.46
CA ILE A 235 -26.45 -23.92 -0.35
C ILE A 235 -25.77 -24.42 0.93
N ASP A 236 -26.44 -24.33 2.09
CA ASP A 236 -25.99 -24.90 3.36
C ASP A 236 -27.05 -25.86 3.95
N PRO A 237 -26.93 -27.18 3.68
CA PRO A 237 -27.83 -28.19 4.22
C PRO A 237 -27.82 -28.33 5.74
N THR A 238 -26.86 -27.68 6.43
CA THR A 238 -26.71 -27.78 7.89
C THR A 238 -27.29 -26.58 8.64
N ASP A 239 -27.84 -25.59 7.93
CA ASP A 239 -28.50 -24.44 8.53
C ASP A 239 -29.82 -24.84 9.22
N ALA A 240 -29.72 -25.11 10.51
CA ALA A 240 -30.86 -25.48 11.35
C ALA A 240 -31.92 -24.36 11.45
N ILE A 241 -31.55 -23.09 11.25
CA ILE A 241 -32.49 -21.97 11.31
C ILE A 241 -33.32 -21.93 10.04
N ALA A 242 -32.69 -22.06 8.87
CA ALA A 242 -33.41 -22.14 7.60
C ALA A 242 -34.37 -23.35 7.56
N ALA A 243 -33.94 -24.51 8.07
CA ALA A 243 -34.79 -25.71 8.17
C ALA A 243 -36.02 -25.47 9.08
N PHE A 244 -35.80 -24.90 10.26
CA PHE A 244 -36.86 -24.62 11.21
C PHE A 244 -37.87 -23.60 10.66
N ASN A 245 -37.40 -22.50 10.06
CA ASN A 245 -38.26 -21.47 9.52
C ASN A 245 -39.04 -21.96 8.28
N ARG A 246 -38.43 -22.79 7.43
CA ARG A 246 -39.13 -23.47 6.32
C ARG A 246 -40.26 -24.34 6.83
N ALA A 247 -40.03 -25.19 7.83
CA ALA A 247 -41.06 -26.06 8.40
C ALA A 247 -42.24 -25.25 8.98
N ASN A 248 -41.95 -24.12 9.65
CA ASN A 248 -42.98 -23.20 10.14
C ASN A 248 -43.81 -22.60 9.00
N CYS A 249 -43.16 -22.15 7.93
CA CYS A 249 -43.81 -21.60 6.75
C CYS A 249 -44.69 -22.64 6.02
N LEU A 250 -44.21 -23.88 5.86
CA LEU A 250 -44.99 -24.97 5.26
C LEU A 250 -46.24 -25.31 6.09
N ARG A 251 -46.11 -25.33 7.42
CA ARG A 251 -47.25 -25.52 8.32
C ARG A 251 -48.27 -24.39 8.20
N ALA A 252 -47.81 -23.14 8.15
CA ALA A 252 -48.69 -21.97 8.00
C ALA A 252 -49.41 -21.96 6.64
N SER A 253 -48.79 -22.52 5.59
CA SER A 253 -49.35 -22.65 4.24
C SER A 253 -50.26 -23.87 4.06
N GLY A 254 -50.57 -24.63 5.13
CA GLY A 254 -51.43 -25.82 5.06
C GLY A 254 -50.76 -27.10 4.56
N HIS A 255 -49.45 -27.09 4.30
CA HIS A 255 -48.67 -28.24 3.82
C HIS A 255 -48.05 -29.03 5.00
N ALA A 256 -48.89 -29.42 5.97
CA ALA A 256 -48.44 -30.03 7.23
C ALA A 256 -47.71 -31.38 7.07
N ALA A 257 -47.96 -32.10 5.98
CA ALA A 257 -47.28 -33.36 5.68
C ALA A 257 -45.82 -33.16 5.25
N GLU A 258 -45.52 -32.05 4.55
CA GLU A 258 -44.17 -31.71 4.10
C GLU A 258 -43.34 -31.13 5.24
N ALA A 259 -43.96 -30.36 6.14
CA ALA A 259 -43.32 -29.81 7.34
C ALA A 259 -42.80 -30.88 8.33
N ALA A 260 -43.31 -32.12 8.27
CA ALA A 260 -42.86 -33.21 9.14
C ALA A 260 -41.61 -33.95 8.61
N HIS A 261 -41.18 -33.63 7.40
CA HIS A 261 -40.04 -34.25 6.71
C HIS A 261 -38.81 -33.35 6.63
N ASP A 262 -38.92 -32.10 7.10
CA ASP A 262 -37.83 -31.14 7.29
C ASP A 262 -37.31 -31.16 8.74
#